data_AF-A0A9D0AVU9-F1
#
_entry.id   AF-A0A9D0AVU9-F1
#
_cell.length_a   1.000
_cell.length_b   1.000
_cell.length_c   1.000
_cell.angle_alpha   90.00
_cell.angle_beta   90.00
_cell.angle_gamma   90.00
#
_symmetry.space_group_name_H-M   'P 1'
#
loop_
_entity.id
_entity.type
_entity.pdbx_description
1 polymer ?
#
loop_
_entity_poly.entity_id
_entity_poly.type
_entity_poly.pdbx_seq_one_letter_code
_entity_poly.pdbx_strand_id
1 'polypeptide(L)'
;MRVRVSPFAPFILKLKIEVYKDMQVSVETISTAQSRMTIEVPKEYIEPKVKKHLKSLAKRTKINGFRPGKAPLGIIEQRYGSKIRQDVFNEVLKSSLDEAIAQEKLQVVGEPVLNKLNTDIEKIEHGLSYTVTLETYPKIATLNTDKLPVEKLIVEEITESDIDTMLEKLRQQRITWQVVERAAKIDDQVVINFIGTIDGKAFKDNKVKQISIVLGQNNVPLPGLEDQLLGASAGDKREFDIKFPLEHSSKEIAGKKVNFIVNVLKVSEPKLPELDVEFIKSLGVSDGSIDKLREDARQNMLEELDRGLKMHTKLQILDALLQANPIEAPQSLVNQEAEHLLKLRKQEFEVPSLNVNMFKEEATKRVKIGILVNELVRANNIQISQE
;
A
#
# COMPACT_ATOMS: atom_id res chain seq x y z
N MET A 1 -8.11 30.18 24.19
CA MET A 1 -9.13 29.71 23.23
C MET A 1 -9.21 28.20 23.38
N ARG A 2 -10.18 27.69 24.17
CA ARG A 2 -10.30 26.26 24.50
C ARG A 2 -11.03 25.53 23.38
N VAL A 3 -10.33 24.63 22.69
CA VAL A 3 -10.91 23.78 21.65
C VAL A 3 -11.78 22.71 22.33
N ARG A 4 -13.08 22.72 22.03
CA ARG A 4 -14.02 21.66 22.44
C ARG A 4 -13.76 20.44 21.59
N VAL A 5 -13.31 19.36 22.23
CA VAL A 5 -13.32 18.02 21.65
C VAL A 5 -14.78 17.56 21.58
N SER A 6 -15.24 17.20 20.39
CA SER A 6 -16.56 16.62 20.17
C SER A 6 -16.70 15.32 20.96
N PRO A 7 -17.78 15.12 21.74
CA PRO A 7 -18.04 13.81 22.33
C PRO A 7 -18.49 12.90 21.18
N PHE A 8 -17.59 12.03 20.71
CA PHE A 8 -18.01 10.79 20.07
C PHE A 8 -18.75 9.97 21.14
N ALA A 9 -20.03 10.28 21.31
CA ALA A 9 -20.95 9.42 22.02
C ALA A 9 -20.93 8.07 21.29
N PRO A 10 -20.72 6.94 21.98
CA PRO A 10 -20.90 5.65 21.35
C PRO A 10 -22.34 5.56 20.90
N PHE A 11 -22.55 5.56 19.59
CA PHE A 11 -23.86 5.32 18.99
C PHE A 11 -24.18 3.84 19.21
N ILE A 12 -24.55 3.50 20.44
CA ILE A 12 -25.08 2.18 20.79
C ILE A 12 -26.45 2.12 20.15
N LEU A 13 -26.50 1.59 18.92
CA LEU A 13 -27.73 1.09 18.34
C LEU A 13 -28.28 0.08 19.35
N LYS A 14 -29.35 0.43 20.06
CA LYS A 14 -30.18 -0.54 20.80
C LYS A 14 -30.89 -1.41 19.76
N LEU A 15 -30.15 -2.30 19.11
CA LEU A 15 -30.71 -3.46 18.45
C LEU A 15 -31.36 -4.31 19.55
N LYS A 16 -32.67 -4.56 19.41
CA LYS A 16 -33.33 -5.62 20.17
C LYS A 16 -32.69 -6.93 19.71
N ILE A 17 -31.72 -7.42 20.48
CA ILE A 17 -31.17 -8.76 20.31
C ILE A 17 -32.26 -9.71 20.78
N GLU A 18 -32.94 -10.36 19.82
CA GLU A 18 -33.80 -11.52 20.12
C GLU A 18 -32.88 -12.68 20.45
N VAL A 19 -32.63 -12.90 21.74
CA VAL A 19 -31.70 -13.93 22.25
C VAL A 19 -32.18 -15.32 21.81
N TYR A 20 -31.39 -16.02 21.00
CA TYR A 20 -31.61 -17.43 20.65
C TYR A 20 -31.07 -18.32 21.77
N LYS A 21 -31.82 -18.45 22.86
CA LYS A 21 -31.37 -19.09 24.11
C LYS A 21 -30.97 -20.57 23.97
N ASP A 22 -31.51 -21.26 22.96
CA ASP A 22 -31.25 -22.68 22.66
C ASP A 22 -30.51 -22.88 21.31
N MET A 23 -29.88 -21.83 20.77
CA MET A 23 -29.02 -21.95 19.59
C MET A 23 -27.76 -22.75 19.92
N GLN A 24 -27.40 -23.69 19.05
CA GLN A 24 -26.13 -24.40 19.16
C GLN A 24 -25.09 -23.72 18.28
N VAL A 25 -23.95 -23.37 18.88
CA VAL A 25 -22.81 -22.79 18.20
C VAL A 25 -21.61 -23.68 18.46
N SER A 26 -20.95 -24.12 17.39
CA SER A 26 -19.69 -24.83 17.45
C SER A 26 -18.63 -24.04 16.68
N VAL A 27 -17.52 -23.73 17.34
CA VAL A 27 -16.38 -23.04 16.74
C VAL A 27 -15.21 -24.00 16.61
N GLU A 28 -14.70 -24.15 15.39
CA GLU A 28 -13.49 -24.88 15.06
C GLU A 28 -12.42 -23.88 14.60
N THR A 29 -11.27 -23.83 15.28
CA THR A 29 -10.14 -23.01 14.84
C THR A 29 -9.43 -23.69 13.67
N ILE A 30 -9.46 -23.07 12.50
CA ILE A 30 -8.79 -23.59 11.30
C ILE A 30 -7.32 -23.19 11.31
N SER A 31 -7.03 -21.93 11.65
CA SER A 31 -5.68 -21.38 11.71
C SER A 31 -5.59 -20.24 12.72
N THR A 32 -4.40 -19.64 12.84
CA THR A 32 -4.20 -18.46 13.71
C THR A 32 -5.07 -17.26 13.31
N ALA A 33 -5.51 -17.18 12.05
CA ALA A 33 -6.30 -16.07 11.52
C ALA A 33 -7.70 -16.48 11.01
N GLN A 34 -8.07 -17.76 11.11
CA GLN A 34 -9.34 -18.27 10.57
C GLN A 34 -10.04 -19.22 11.55
N SER A 35 -11.34 -19.02 11.70
CA SER A 35 -12.23 -19.89 12.47
C SER A 35 -13.42 -20.31 11.63
N ARG A 36 -13.82 -21.58 11.72
CA ARG A 36 -15.07 -22.08 11.16
C ARG A 36 -16.11 -22.13 12.26
N MET A 37 -17.29 -21.61 11.97
CA MET A 37 -18.40 -21.62 12.90
C MET A 37 -19.57 -22.36 12.26
N THR A 38 -20.10 -23.34 12.99
CA THR A 38 -21.35 -24.02 12.65
C THR A 38 -22.42 -23.55 13.61
N ILE A 39 -23.52 -23.04 13.04
CA ILE A 39 -24.63 -22.44 13.78
C ILE A 39 -25.88 -23.24 13.48
N GLU A 40 -26.57 -23.66 14.53
CA GLU A 40 -27.86 -24.33 14.45
C GLU A 40 -28.92 -23.57 15.25
N VAL A 41 -29.90 -23.03 14.52
CA VAL A 41 -31.02 -22.28 15.07
C VAL A 41 -32.26 -23.19 15.08
N PRO A 42 -32.85 -23.48 16.25
CA PRO A 42 -34.06 -24.28 16.34
C PRO A 42 -35.25 -23.64 15.62
N LYS A 43 -36.16 -24.48 15.10
CA LYS A 43 -37.35 -24.03 14.35
C LYS A 43 -38.28 -23.12 15.17
N GLU A 44 -38.26 -23.27 16.50
CA GLU A 44 -39.08 -22.54 17.46
C GLU A 44 -38.83 -21.03 17.38
N TYR A 45 -37.64 -20.63 16.92
CA TYR A 45 -37.27 -19.24 16.72
C TYR A 45 -37.57 -18.72 15.30
N ILE A 46 -37.78 -19.62 14.34
CA ILE A 46 -37.99 -19.31 12.92
C ILE A 46 -39.48 -19.23 12.60
N GLU A 47 -40.28 -20.22 13.05
CA GLU A 47 -41.72 -20.27 12.81
C GLU A 47 -42.47 -18.98 13.22
N PRO A 48 -42.20 -18.36 14.38
CA PRO A 48 -42.85 -17.11 14.77
C PRO A 48 -42.54 -15.97 13.81
N LYS A 49 -41.31 -15.91 13.26
CA LYS A 49 -40.90 -14.91 12.28
C LYS A 49 -41.62 -15.10 10.95
N VAL A 50 -41.70 -16.34 10.45
CA VAL A 50 -42.49 -16.68 9.24
C VAL A 50 -43.95 -16.27 9.42
N LYS A 51 -44.58 -16.65 10.55
CA LYS A 51 -45.97 -16.28 10.86
C LYS A 51 -46.16 -14.77 10.96
N LYS A 52 -45.20 -14.04 11.52
CA LYS A 52 -45.22 -12.57 11.64
C LYS A 52 -45.15 -11.88 10.26
N HIS A 53 -44.23 -12.33 9.40
CA HIS A 53 -44.10 -11.82 8.03
C HIS A 53 -45.33 -12.15 7.17
N LEU A 54 -45.87 -13.37 7.26
CA LEU A 54 -47.13 -13.75 6.61
C LEU A 54 -48.29 -12.86 7.04
N LYS A 55 -48.46 -12.60 8.35
CA LYS A 55 -49.49 -11.70 8.87
C LYS A 55 -49.29 -10.24 8.41
N SER A 56 -48.04 -9.78 8.32
CA SER A 56 -47.72 -8.44 7.85
C SER A 56 -48.07 -8.28 6.36
N LEU A 57 -47.71 -9.28 5.54
CA LEU A 57 -48.02 -9.30 4.12
C LEU A 57 -49.54 -9.43 3.89
N ALA A 58 -50.22 -10.28 4.66
CA ALA A 58 -51.67 -10.46 4.60
C ALA A 58 -52.45 -9.14 4.69
N LYS A 59 -51.99 -8.21 5.54
CA LYS A 59 -52.62 -6.89 5.72
C LYS A 59 -52.46 -5.97 4.52
N ARG A 60 -51.41 -6.14 3.73
CA ARG A 60 -51.00 -5.21 2.65
C ARG A 60 -51.37 -5.71 1.26
N THR A 61 -51.48 -7.03 1.08
CA THR A 61 -51.62 -7.64 -0.23
C THR A 61 -53.07 -7.71 -0.68
N LYS A 62 -53.32 -7.33 -1.95
CA LYS A 62 -54.59 -7.56 -2.64
C LYS A 62 -54.57 -8.98 -3.22
N ILE A 63 -55.55 -9.79 -2.87
CA ILE A 63 -55.76 -11.11 -3.46
C ILE A 63 -57.12 -11.11 -4.14
N ASN A 64 -57.15 -11.52 -5.40
CA ASN A 64 -58.38 -11.62 -6.20
C ASN A 64 -59.40 -12.49 -5.46
N GLY A 65 -60.63 -11.98 -5.28
CA GLY A 65 -61.70 -12.65 -4.54
C GLY A 65 -61.78 -12.31 -3.04
N PHE A 66 -60.80 -11.58 -2.48
CA PHE A 66 -60.82 -11.18 -1.07
C PHE A 66 -60.70 -9.67 -0.89
N ARG A 67 -61.45 -9.12 0.07
CA ARG A 67 -61.26 -7.72 0.50
C ARG A 67 -59.82 -7.56 1.04
N PRO A 68 -59.10 -6.46 0.73
CA PRO A 68 -57.74 -6.23 1.22
C PRO A 68 -57.64 -6.46 2.73
N GLY A 69 -56.65 -7.26 3.16
CA GLY A 69 -56.46 -7.62 4.57
C GLY A 69 -57.33 -8.74 5.12
N LYS A 70 -58.22 -9.34 4.33
CA LYS A 70 -59.17 -10.40 4.76
C LYS A 70 -58.95 -11.76 4.07
N ALA A 71 -57.91 -11.90 3.26
CA ALA A 71 -57.58 -13.20 2.67
C ALA A 71 -57.10 -14.18 3.75
N PRO A 72 -57.52 -15.47 3.71
CA PRO A 72 -57.03 -16.53 4.59
C PRO A 72 -55.51 -16.70 4.48
N LEU A 73 -54.84 -16.98 5.60
CA LEU A 73 -53.38 -17.14 5.66
C LEU A 73 -52.88 -18.26 4.75
N GLY A 74 -53.61 -19.37 4.62
CA GLY A 74 -53.21 -20.49 3.75
C GLY A 74 -53.10 -20.12 2.27
N ILE A 75 -53.97 -19.22 1.76
CA ILE A 75 -53.91 -18.76 0.36
C ILE A 75 -52.72 -17.82 0.14
N ILE A 76 -52.42 -16.99 1.14
CA ILE A 76 -51.25 -16.10 1.12
C ILE A 76 -49.96 -16.91 1.19
N GLU A 77 -49.93 -17.94 2.03
CA GLU A 77 -48.80 -18.85 2.16
C GLU A 77 -48.56 -19.64 0.87
N GLN A 78 -49.61 -20.16 0.22
CA GLN A 78 -49.46 -20.81 -1.08
C GLN A 78 -48.86 -19.90 -2.16
N ARG A 79 -49.19 -18.60 -2.15
CA ARG A 79 -48.73 -17.66 -3.19
C ARG A 79 -47.39 -16.99 -2.87
N TYR A 80 -47.12 -16.71 -1.61
CA TYR A 80 -45.97 -15.89 -1.17
C TYR A 80 -45.08 -16.59 -0.14
N GLY A 81 -45.40 -17.83 0.25
CA GLY A 81 -44.69 -18.58 1.29
C GLY A 81 -43.21 -18.73 0.99
N SER A 82 -42.83 -19.14 -0.23
CA SER A 82 -41.42 -19.31 -0.60
C SER A 82 -40.62 -18.00 -0.49
N LYS A 83 -41.19 -16.88 -0.93
CA LYS A 83 -40.54 -15.56 -0.82
C LYS A 83 -40.38 -15.13 0.63
N ILE A 84 -41.42 -15.28 1.44
CA ILE A 84 -41.35 -14.96 2.87
C ILE A 84 -40.33 -15.84 3.60
N ARG A 85 -40.27 -17.13 3.25
CA ARG A 85 -39.29 -18.07 3.82
C ARG A 85 -37.87 -17.65 3.46
N GLN A 86 -37.61 -17.20 2.23
CA GLN A 86 -36.33 -16.60 1.84
C GLN A 86 -36.00 -15.32 2.62
N ASP A 87 -36.95 -14.41 2.77
CA ASP A 87 -36.74 -13.17 3.53
C ASP A 87 -36.41 -13.46 5.00
N VAL A 88 -37.18 -14.35 5.64
CA VAL A 88 -36.95 -14.79 7.02
C VAL A 88 -35.64 -15.54 7.16
N PHE A 89 -35.32 -16.41 6.20
CA PHE A 89 -34.05 -17.13 6.16
C PHE A 89 -32.87 -16.15 6.20
N ASN A 90 -32.87 -15.12 5.34
CA ASN A 90 -31.79 -14.12 5.31
C ASN A 90 -31.71 -13.31 6.62
N GLU A 91 -32.87 -12.98 7.20
CA GLU A 91 -32.95 -12.28 8.50
C GLU A 91 -32.38 -13.14 9.65
N VAL A 92 -32.77 -14.42 9.73
CA VAL A 92 -32.31 -15.36 10.75
C VAL A 92 -30.83 -15.66 10.56
N LEU A 93 -30.38 -15.90 9.33
CA LEU A 93 -28.97 -16.16 9.03
C LEU A 93 -28.08 -15.00 9.49
N LYS A 94 -28.45 -13.75 9.17
CA LYS A 94 -27.68 -12.58 9.62
C LYS A 94 -27.71 -12.42 11.15
N SER A 95 -28.89 -12.44 11.75
CA SER A 95 -29.04 -12.20 13.19
C SER A 95 -28.41 -13.30 14.06
N SER A 96 -28.53 -14.57 13.66
CA SER A 96 -27.91 -15.68 14.38
C SER A 96 -26.39 -15.67 14.26
N LEU A 97 -25.83 -15.23 13.13
CA LEU A 97 -24.39 -15.05 12.98
C LEU A 97 -23.85 -13.95 13.89
N ASP A 98 -24.50 -12.78 13.90
CA ASP A 98 -24.11 -11.66 14.76
C ASP A 98 -24.13 -12.06 16.25
N GLU A 99 -25.14 -12.84 16.66
CA GLU A 99 -25.27 -13.34 18.02
C GLU A 99 -24.22 -14.41 18.36
N ALA A 100 -23.96 -15.36 17.46
CA ALA A 100 -22.95 -16.39 17.65
C ALA A 100 -21.54 -15.80 17.77
N ILE A 101 -21.20 -14.78 16.96
CA ILE A 101 -19.94 -14.04 17.07
C ILE A 101 -19.82 -13.34 18.43
N ALA A 102 -20.91 -12.72 18.90
CA ALA A 102 -20.94 -12.02 20.19
C ALA A 102 -20.83 -12.98 21.39
N GLN A 103 -21.51 -14.13 21.34
CA GLN A 103 -21.45 -15.19 22.35
C GLN A 103 -20.03 -15.72 22.53
N GLU A 104 -19.35 -16.00 21.42
CA GLU A 104 -17.99 -16.56 21.41
C GLU A 104 -16.89 -15.50 21.54
N LYS A 105 -17.27 -14.21 21.61
CA LYS A 105 -16.37 -13.06 21.73
C LYS A 105 -15.26 -13.08 20.67
N LEU A 106 -15.60 -13.49 19.45
CA LEU A 106 -14.65 -13.53 18.35
C LEU A 106 -14.40 -12.13 17.81
N GLN A 107 -13.14 -11.76 17.66
CA GLN A 107 -12.74 -10.53 16.98
C GLN A 107 -12.70 -10.79 15.48
N VAL A 108 -13.85 -10.79 14.83
CA VAL A 108 -13.96 -11.01 13.38
C VAL A 108 -13.42 -9.79 12.64
N VAL A 109 -12.58 -10.04 11.64
CA VAL A 109 -12.03 -9.02 10.74
C VAL A 109 -12.41 -9.39 9.32
N GLY A 110 -13.04 -8.46 8.59
CA GLY A 110 -13.55 -8.72 7.25
C GLY A 110 -14.93 -9.38 7.20
N GLU A 111 -15.32 -9.82 6.00
CA GLU A 111 -16.65 -10.37 5.74
C GLU A 111 -16.68 -11.89 5.92
N PRO A 112 -17.68 -12.44 6.65
CA PRO A 112 -17.90 -13.88 6.75
C PRO A 112 -18.17 -14.55 5.40
N VAL A 113 -17.56 -15.71 5.18
CA VAL A 113 -17.81 -16.52 3.98
C VAL A 113 -18.72 -17.70 4.34
N LEU A 114 -19.93 -17.73 3.78
CA LEU A 114 -20.83 -18.86 3.92
C LEU A 114 -20.29 -20.05 3.11
N ASN A 115 -19.84 -21.11 3.80
CA ASN A 115 -19.29 -22.29 3.13
C ASN A 115 -20.36 -23.29 2.73
N LYS A 116 -21.31 -23.55 3.65
CA LYS A 116 -22.29 -24.61 3.49
C LYS A 116 -23.61 -24.25 4.13
N LEU A 117 -24.68 -24.49 3.39
CA LEU A 117 -26.03 -24.52 3.91
C LEU A 117 -26.43 -25.97 4.15
N ASN A 118 -26.66 -26.35 5.41
CA ASN A 118 -27.07 -27.71 5.75
C ASN A 118 -28.60 -27.87 5.71
N THR A 119 -29.35 -26.78 5.89
CA THR A 119 -30.81 -26.75 5.74
C THR A 119 -31.20 -26.26 4.35
N ASP A 120 -32.12 -26.96 3.69
CA ASP A 120 -32.82 -26.45 2.50
C ASP A 120 -33.72 -25.26 2.88
N ILE A 121 -33.62 -24.16 2.12
CA ILE A 121 -34.40 -22.94 2.34
C ILE A 121 -35.91 -23.23 2.35
N GLU A 122 -36.37 -24.20 1.57
CA GLU A 122 -37.79 -24.59 1.54
C GLU A 122 -38.23 -25.40 2.77
N LYS A 123 -37.28 -26.01 3.48
CA LYS A 123 -37.52 -26.87 4.66
C LYS A 123 -37.11 -26.23 5.99
N ILE A 124 -37.00 -24.91 6.04
CA ILE A 124 -36.62 -24.14 7.25
C ILE A 124 -37.52 -24.40 8.47
N GLU A 125 -38.69 -25.02 8.29
CA GLU A 125 -39.57 -25.50 9.37
C GLU A 125 -38.90 -26.49 10.31
N HIS A 126 -37.78 -27.10 9.91
CA HIS A 126 -37.01 -28.04 10.72
C HIS A 126 -35.82 -27.39 11.44
N GLY A 127 -35.69 -26.06 11.36
CA GLY A 127 -34.56 -25.31 11.90
C GLY A 127 -33.55 -24.95 10.82
N LEU A 128 -32.57 -24.12 11.17
CA LEU A 128 -31.54 -23.62 10.26
C LEU A 128 -30.17 -24.08 10.74
N SER A 129 -29.43 -24.82 9.92
CA SER A 129 -28.04 -25.20 10.16
C SER A 129 -27.17 -24.74 9.00
N TYR A 130 -26.08 -24.05 9.30
CA TYR A 130 -25.12 -23.55 8.31
C TYR A 130 -23.72 -23.41 8.88
N THR A 131 -22.74 -23.40 7.99
CA THR A 131 -21.32 -23.25 8.31
C THR A 131 -20.76 -22.02 7.63
N VAL A 132 -20.13 -21.15 8.41
CA VAL A 132 -19.40 -19.96 7.94
C VAL A 132 -17.93 -20.06 8.30
N THR A 133 -17.07 -19.49 7.45
CA THR A 133 -15.67 -19.24 7.77
C THR A 133 -15.53 -17.76 8.07
N LEU A 134 -14.90 -17.48 9.20
CA LEU A 134 -14.64 -16.16 9.74
C LEU A 134 -13.13 -15.94 9.73
N GLU A 135 -12.71 -14.82 9.18
CA GLU A 135 -11.37 -14.29 9.45
C GLU A 135 -11.40 -13.64 10.84
N THR A 136 -10.50 -14.05 11.71
CA THR A 136 -10.42 -13.57 13.09
C THR A 136 -9.09 -12.91 13.35
N TYR A 137 -9.08 -11.86 14.16
CA TYR A 137 -7.84 -11.25 14.63
C TYR A 137 -7.00 -12.31 15.38
N PRO A 138 -5.73 -12.54 14.98
CA PRO A 138 -4.96 -13.61 15.57
C PRO A 138 -4.77 -13.45 17.07
N LYS A 139 -5.07 -14.52 17.82
CA LYS A 139 -4.79 -14.59 19.25
C LYS A 139 -3.40 -15.17 19.45
N ILE A 140 -2.45 -14.33 19.88
CA ILE A 140 -1.07 -14.74 20.10
C ILE A 140 -0.87 -14.97 21.60
N ALA A 141 -0.67 -16.22 22.00
CA ALA A 141 -0.55 -16.58 23.41
C ALA A 141 0.83 -16.23 24.00
N THR A 142 1.90 -16.37 23.21
CA THR A 142 3.27 -16.06 23.64
C THR A 142 4.08 -15.59 22.45
N LEU A 143 4.78 -14.47 22.63
CA LEU A 143 5.70 -13.92 21.65
C LEU A 143 7.12 -14.29 22.04
N ASN A 144 7.85 -14.88 21.11
CA ASN A 144 9.27 -15.09 21.25
C ASN A 144 10.00 -13.78 20.92
N THR A 145 10.59 -13.17 21.95
CA THR A 145 11.45 -11.98 21.84
C THR A 145 12.87 -12.25 22.33
N ASP A 146 13.13 -13.46 22.81
CA ASP A 146 14.40 -13.82 23.39
C ASP A 146 15.42 -14.18 22.30
N LYS A 147 16.63 -13.62 22.41
CA LYS A 147 17.77 -13.94 21.55
C LYS A 147 17.49 -13.77 20.04
N LEU A 148 16.73 -12.75 19.67
CA LEU A 148 16.54 -12.39 18.26
C LEU A 148 17.91 -12.05 17.63
N PRO A 149 18.25 -12.64 16.46
CA PRO A 149 19.53 -12.39 15.79
C PRO A 149 19.50 -11.01 15.13
N VAL A 150 20.00 -9.99 15.84
CA VAL A 150 20.04 -8.60 15.37
C VAL A 150 21.47 -8.08 15.46
N GLU A 151 21.99 -7.56 14.35
CA GLU A 151 23.33 -6.99 14.26
C GLU A 151 23.26 -5.47 14.29
N LYS A 152 23.73 -4.86 15.37
CA LYS A 152 23.82 -3.41 15.44
C LYS A 152 25.07 -2.94 14.70
N LEU A 153 24.87 -2.23 13.59
CA LEU A 153 25.94 -1.48 12.95
C LEU A 153 26.36 -0.31 13.86
N ILE A 154 27.67 -0.19 14.05
CA ILE A 154 28.29 0.88 14.82
C ILE A 154 29.26 1.58 13.88
N VAL A 155 29.11 2.90 13.79
CA VAL A 155 30.05 3.77 13.09
C VAL A 155 30.75 4.59 14.18
N GLU A 156 32.08 4.46 14.26
CA GLU A 156 32.87 5.04 15.35
C GLU A 156 32.95 6.56 15.26
N GLU A 157 33.25 7.08 14.06
CA GLU A 157 33.38 8.51 13.82
C GLU A 157 33.05 8.88 12.37
N ILE A 158 32.74 10.17 12.17
CA ILE A 158 32.69 10.81 10.86
C ILE A 158 34.01 11.55 10.69
N THR A 159 34.79 11.18 9.68
CA THR A 159 36.13 11.73 9.48
C THR A 159 36.09 13.08 8.75
N GLU A 160 37.17 13.85 8.81
CA GLU A 160 37.31 15.08 8.02
C GLU A 160 37.20 14.82 6.50
N SER A 161 37.66 13.66 6.04
CA SER A 161 37.56 13.26 4.65
C SER A 161 36.11 13.03 4.20
N ASP A 162 35.24 12.57 5.11
CA ASP A 162 33.82 12.39 4.82
C ASP A 162 33.12 13.76 4.67
N ILE A 163 33.50 14.72 5.52
CA ILE A 163 33.02 16.10 5.44
C ILE A 163 33.50 16.75 4.14
N ASP A 164 34.78 16.59 3.77
CA ASP A 164 35.32 17.11 2.51
C ASP A 164 34.57 16.54 1.30
N THR A 165 34.29 15.24 1.32
CA THR A 165 33.51 14.56 0.27
C THR A 165 32.08 15.10 0.21
N MET A 166 31.45 15.35 1.36
CA MET A 166 30.11 15.94 1.42
C MET A 166 30.10 17.36 0.85
N LEU A 167 31.06 18.20 1.23
CA LEU A 167 31.18 19.57 0.71
C LEU A 167 31.43 19.58 -0.80
N GLU A 168 32.27 18.67 -1.30
CA GLU A 168 32.51 18.54 -2.73
C GLU A 168 31.24 18.11 -3.48
N LYS A 169 30.44 17.18 -2.93
CA LYS A 169 29.12 16.85 -3.50
C LYS A 169 28.18 18.05 -3.52
N LEU A 170 28.16 18.88 -2.47
CA LEU A 170 27.36 20.11 -2.44
C LEU A 170 27.80 21.12 -3.52
N ARG A 171 29.11 21.22 -3.78
CA ARG A 171 29.64 22.03 -4.88
C ARG A 171 29.25 21.47 -6.24
N GLN A 172 29.34 20.15 -6.42
CA GLN A 172 28.95 19.46 -7.65
C GLN A 172 27.47 19.66 -8.00
N GLN A 173 26.59 19.64 -6.99
CA GLN A 173 25.16 19.93 -7.18
C GLN A 173 24.87 21.36 -7.65
N ARG A 174 25.82 22.28 -7.48
CA ARG A 174 25.71 23.71 -7.83
C ARG A 174 26.69 24.13 -8.93
N ILE A 175 27.14 23.17 -9.74
CA ILE A 175 27.96 23.45 -10.93
C ILE A 175 27.26 24.45 -11.83
N THR A 176 28.04 25.43 -12.30
CA THR A 176 27.65 26.32 -13.39
C THR A 176 28.36 25.90 -14.67
N TRP A 177 27.78 26.17 -15.82
CA TRP A 177 28.29 25.69 -17.10
C TRP A 177 28.84 26.84 -17.92
N GLN A 178 30.14 26.82 -18.21
CA GLN A 178 30.81 27.84 -19.00
C GLN A 178 30.98 27.37 -20.44
N VAL A 179 30.56 28.18 -21.41
CA VAL A 179 30.62 27.82 -22.83
C VAL A 179 32.08 27.76 -23.29
N VAL A 180 32.43 26.74 -24.06
CA VAL A 180 33.77 26.57 -24.63
C VAL A 180 33.73 26.25 -26.11
N GLU A 181 34.77 26.64 -26.83
CA GLU A 181 34.92 26.41 -28.29
C GLU A 181 35.78 25.18 -28.62
N ARG A 182 36.17 24.39 -27.61
CA ARG A 182 36.91 23.13 -27.78
C ARG A 182 35.96 21.95 -27.94
N ALA A 183 36.49 20.85 -28.48
CA ALA A 183 35.80 19.56 -28.51
C ALA A 183 35.41 19.08 -27.09
N ALA A 184 34.24 18.44 -27.00
CA ALA A 184 33.67 17.90 -25.77
C ALA A 184 34.52 16.76 -25.19
N LYS A 185 34.66 16.74 -23.87
CA LYS A 185 35.37 15.73 -23.09
C LYS A 185 34.44 15.17 -22.01
N ILE A 186 34.92 14.16 -21.30
CA ILE A 186 34.24 13.66 -20.09
C ILE A 186 33.98 14.84 -19.12
N ASP A 187 32.86 14.79 -18.42
CA ASP A 187 32.34 15.80 -17.48
C ASP A 187 31.86 17.13 -18.11
N ASP A 188 32.06 17.37 -19.41
CA ASP A 188 31.44 18.51 -20.10
C ASP A 188 29.93 18.31 -20.27
N GLN A 189 29.19 19.43 -20.27
CA GLN A 189 27.80 19.47 -20.68
C GLN A 189 27.69 19.77 -22.17
N VAL A 190 27.00 18.90 -22.89
CA VAL A 190 26.66 19.07 -24.30
C VAL A 190 25.16 19.29 -24.43
N VAL A 191 24.77 20.40 -25.05
CA VAL A 191 23.37 20.67 -25.40
C VAL A 191 23.13 20.19 -26.82
N ILE A 192 22.17 19.30 -27.01
CA ILE A 192 21.89 18.69 -28.31
C ILE A 192 20.42 18.78 -28.71
N ASN A 193 20.19 18.68 -30.01
CA ASN A 193 18.92 18.26 -30.57
C ASN A 193 19.11 16.88 -31.18
N PHE A 194 18.20 15.94 -30.96
CA PHE A 194 18.25 14.67 -31.66
C PHE A 194 16.91 14.27 -32.26
N ILE A 195 16.99 13.50 -33.34
CA ILE A 195 15.85 12.93 -34.06
C ILE A 195 16.15 11.45 -34.29
N GLY A 196 15.28 10.58 -33.78
CA GLY A 196 15.29 9.15 -34.05
C GLY A 196 14.37 8.77 -35.21
N THR A 197 14.77 7.80 -36.02
CA THR A 197 13.92 7.20 -37.06
C THR A 197 14.10 5.68 -37.11
N ILE A 198 13.03 4.95 -37.46
CA ILE A 198 13.08 3.51 -37.72
C ILE A 198 12.81 3.32 -39.21
N ASP A 199 13.76 2.73 -39.94
CA ASP A 199 13.65 2.53 -41.39
C ASP A 199 13.24 3.81 -42.15
N GLY A 200 13.78 4.96 -41.73
CA GLY A 200 13.48 6.29 -42.28
C GLY A 200 12.13 6.90 -41.85
N LYS A 201 11.34 6.21 -41.01
CA LYS A 201 10.05 6.71 -40.49
C LYS A 201 10.19 7.26 -39.08
N ALA A 202 9.53 8.38 -38.81
CA ALA A 202 9.37 8.92 -37.46
C ALA A 202 8.46 8.00 -36.64
N PHE A 203 8.79 7.83 -35.36
CA PHE A 203 7.94 7.15 -34.36
C PHE A 203 7.46 8.17 -33.31
N LYS A 204 6.60 7.75 -32.37
CA LYS A 204 6.12 8.64 -31.32
C LYS A 204 7.27 9.08 -30.40
N ASP A 205 7.33 10.37 -30.04
CA ASP A 205 8.37 10.96 -29.18
C ASP A 205 9.80 10.86 -29.74
N ASN A 206 9.93 10.80 -31.06
CA ASN A 206 11.21 10.61 -31.74
C ASN A 206 12.11 11.85 -31.84
N LYS A 207 11.71 13.00 -31.27
CA LYS A 207 12.47 14.25 -31.35
C LYS A 207 12.58 14.88 -29.97
N VAL A 208 13.81 15.24 -29.61
CA VAL A 208 14.09 16.01 -28.40
C VAL A 208 14.94 17.21 -28.80
N LYS A 209 14.58 18.38 -28.27
CA LYS A 209 15.29 19.64 -28.52
C LYS A 209 15.90 20.17 -27.23
N GLN A 210 17.08 20.75 -27.34
CA GLN A 210 17.81 21.44 -26.27
C GLN A 210 17.94 20.61 -24.98
N ILE A 211 18.15 19.30 -25.13
CA ILE A 211 18.48 18.47 -23.98
C ILE A 211 19.94 18.69 -23.62
N SER A 212 20.20 18.88 -22.32
CA SER A 212 21.54 19.01 -21.77
C SER A 212 22.00 17.67 -21.24
N ILE A 213 23.18 17.23 -21.65
CA ILE A 213 23.74 15.93 -21.29
C ILE A 213 25.13 16.18 -20.72
N VAL A 214 25.39 15.67 -19.52
CA VAL A 214 26.74 15.68 -18.94
C VAL A 214 27.40 14.36 -19.29
N LEU A 215 28.51 14.41 -20.03
CA LEU A 215 29.20 13.22 -20.50
C LEU A 215 29.86 12.48 -19.33
N GLY A 216 29.64 11.17 -19.24
CA GLY A 216 30.15 10.30 -18.18
C GLY A 216 29.15 9.96 -17.08
N GLN A 217 28.00 10.65 -17.03
CA GLN A 217 27.02 10.44 -15.94
C GLN A 217 25.96 9.38 -16.27
N ASN A 218 25.79 8.98 -17.54
CA ASN A 218 24.76 8.04 -17.98
C ASN A 218 23.33 8.43 -17.56
N ASN A 219 23.07 9.73 -17.41
CA ASN A 219 21.80 10.27 -16.94
C ASN A 219 20.71 10.23 -18.02
N VAL A 220 21.10 9.98 -19.28
CA VAL A 220 20.15 9.82 -20.39
C VAL A 220 19.98 8.34 -20.68
N PRO A 221 18.75 7.82 -20.70
CA PRO A 221 18.46 6.40 -20.96
C PRO A 221 18.58 6.04 -22.45
N LEU A 222 19.64 6.52 -23.12
CA LEU A 222 19.95 6.18 -24.50
C LEU A 222 21.37 5.58 -24.55
N PRO A 223 21.49 4.24 -24.58
CA PRO A 223 22.79 3.57 -24.52
C PRO A 223 23.73 3.99 -25.66
N GLY A 224 24.98 4.31 -25.34
CA GLY A 224 26.01 4.67 -26.31
C GLY A 224 25.91 6.08 -26.90
N LEU A 225 24.92 6.89 -26.48
CA LEU A 225 24.81 8.30 -26.92
C LEU A 225 26.04 9.12 -26.49
N GLU A 226 26.48 8.98 -25.25
CA GLU A 226 27.57 9.78 -24.69
C GLU A 226 28.91 9.51 -25.40
N ASP A 227 29.18 8.24 -25.74
CA ASP A 227 30.35 7.84 -26.53
C ASP A 227 30.37 8.53 -27.90
N GLN A 228 29.18 8.68 -28.51
CA GLN A 228 29.02 9.37 -29.79
C GLN A 228 29.11 10.89 -29.65
N LEU A 229 29.10 11.47 -28.46
CA LEU A 229 29.25 12.91 -28.23
C LEU A 229 30.66 13.29 -27.78
N LEU A 230 31.46 12.33 -27.31
CA LEU A 230 32.86 12.56 -27.00
C LEU A 230 33.62 13.08 -28.23
N GLY A 231 34.38 14.15 -28.02
CA GLY A 231 35.12 14.87 -29.06
C GLY A 231 34.25 15.72 -30.00
N ALA A 232 32.95 15.89 -29.75
CA ALA A 232 32.09 16.72 -30.60
C ALA A 232 32.28 18.21 -30.30
N SER A 233 32.24 19.04 -31.33
CA SER A 233 32.28 20.50 -31.23
C SER A 233 30.88 21.11 -31.43
N ALA A 234 30.69 22.35 -30.97
CA ALA A 234 29.45 23.08 -31.24
C ALA A 234 29.23 23.24 -32.76
N GLY A 235 28.01 22.92 -33.22
CA GLY A 235 27.67 22.90 -34.64
C GLY A 235 27.83 21.52 -35.31
N ASP A 236 28.47 20.54 -34.65
CA ASP A 236 28.65 19.21 -35.22
C ASP A 236 27.32 18.48 -35.40
N LYS A 237 27.23 17.74 -36.50
CA LYS A 237 26.15 16.79 -36.77
C LYS A 237 26.72 15.38 -36.74
N ARG A 238 26.13 14.51 -35.94
CA ARG A 238 26.51 13.10 -35.81
C ARG A 238 25.32 12.19 -36.09
N GLU A 239 25.60 11.05 -36.69
CA GLU A 239 24.59 10.05 -37.02
C GLU A 239 25.10 8.67 -36.59
N PHE A 240 24.27 7.93 -35.87
CA PHE A 240 24.60 6.59 -35.40
C PHE A 240 23.32 5.78 -35.16
N ASP A 241 23.47 4.47 -35.10
CA ASP A 241 22.37 3.55 -34.90
C ASP A 241 22.40 2.88 -33.52
N ILE A 242 21.25 2.80 -32.86
CA ILE A 242 21.08 2.08 -31.59
C ILE A 242 20.08 0.96 -31.76
N LYS A 243 20.42 -0.23 -31.24
CA LYS A 243 19.49 -1.36 -31.16
C LYS A 243 18.84 -1.39 -29.78
N PHE A 244 17.52 -1.24 -29.75
CA PHE A 244 16.76 -1.32 -28.49
C PHE A 244 16.56 -2.78 -28.05
N PRO A 245 16.55 -3.05 -26.74
CA PRO A 245 16.28 -4.38 -26.21
C PRO A 245 14.83 -4.82 -26.53
N LEU A 246 14.61 -6.14 -26.56
CA LEU A 246 13.29 -6.73 -26.80
C LEU A 246 12.28 -6.40 -25.69
N GLU A 247 12.75 -6.16 -24.46
CA GLU A 247 11.93 -5.91 -23.27
C GLU A 247 11.63 -4.41 -23.04
N HIS A 248 11.88 -3.56 -24.05
CA HIS A 248 11.66 -2.11 -23.91
C HIS A 248 10.17 -1.78 -23.70
N SER A 249 9.88 -0.81 -22.84
CA SER A 249 8.52 -0.40 -22.45
C SER A 249 7.66 0.06 -23.64
N SER A 250 8.29 0.68 -24.65
CA SER A 250 7.65 1.05 -25.91
C SER A 250 7.71 -0.10 -26.92
N LYS A 251 6.54 -0.71 -27.19
CA LYS A 251 6.35 -1.78 -28.19
C LYS A 251 6.73 -1.36 -29.62
N GLU A 252 6.72 -0.07 -29.91
CA GLU A 252 7.03 0.44 -31.26
C GLU A 252 8.53 0.33 -31.59
N ILE A 253 9.40 0.47 -30.59
CA ILE A 253 10.87 0.49 -30.75
C ILE A 253 11.56 -0.75 -30.18
N ALA A 254 10.87 -1.55 -29.36
CA ALA A 254 11.39 -2.79 -28.77
C ALA A 254 11.97 -3.74 -29.85
N GLY A 255 13.24 -4.14 -29.67
CA GLY A 255 13.96 -5.03 -30.60
C GLY A 255 14.36 -4.42 -31.94
N LYS A 256 14.01 -3.17 -32.22
CA LYS A 256 14.30 -2.50 -33.50
C LYS A 256 15.61 -1.71 -33.45
N LYS A 257 16.15 -1.48 -34.64
CA LYS A 257 17.29 -0.59 -34.87
C LYS A 257 16.75 0.81 -35.18
N VAL A 258 17.19 1.81 -34.41
CA VAL A 258 16.79 3.21 -34.55
C VAL A 258 18.01 4.01 -34.97
N ASN A 259 17.88 4.76 -36.06
CA ASN A 259 18.88 5.71 -36.52
C ASN A 259 18.67 7.06 -35.84
N PHE A 260 19.70 7.57 -35.19
CA PHE A 260 19.70 8.86 -34.51
C PHE A 260 20.56 9.88 -35.25
N ILE A 261 19.96 11.02 -35.57
CA ILE A 261 20.67 12.20 -36.02
C ILE A 261 20.74 13.19 -34.85
N VAL A 262 21.95 13.50 -34.42
CA VAL A 262 22.23 14.41 -33.31
C VAL A 262 22.91 15.67 -33.84
N ASN A 263 22.40 16.83 -33.45
CA ASN A 263 23.02 18.12 -33.72
C ASN A 263 23.48 18.71 -32.39
N VAL A 264 24.78 18.98 -32.28
CA VAL A 264 25.40 19.61 -31.11
C VAL A 264 25.22 21.11 -31.21
N LEU A 265 24.50 21.69 -30.25
CA LEU A 265 24.23 23.12 -30.20
C LEU A 265 25.32 23.88 -29.45
N LYS A 266 25.77 23.32 -28.34
CA LYS A 266 26.66 24.00 -27.40
C LYS A 266 27.44 22.97 -26.59
N VAL A 267 28.71 23.24 -26.37
CA VAL A 267 29.58 22.51 -25.44
C VAL A 267 29.95 23.48 -24.31
N SER A 268 29.83 23.02 -23.07
CA SER A 268 30.16 23.80 -21.89
C SER A 268 30.94 22.96 -20.90
N GLU A 269 31.97 23.55 -20.29
CA GLU A 269 32.74 22.89 -19.25
C GLU A 269 32.15 23.17 -17.85
N PRO A 270 32.30 22.24 -16.89
CA PRO A 270 31.82 22.43 -15.54
C PRO A 270 32.68 23.46 -14.82
N LYS A 271 32.04 24.48 -14.27
CA LYS A 271 32.65 25.45 -13.36
C LYS A 271 32.08 25.23 -11.96
N LEU A 272 32.86 24.56 -11.12
CA LEU A 272 32.52 24.38 -9.72
C LEU A 272 32.59 25.74 -9.01
N PRO A 273 31.60 26.07 -8.17
CA PRO A 273 31.67 27.25 -7.34
C PRO A 273 32.84 27.15 -6.36
N GLU A 274 33.49 28.28 -6.09
CA GLU A 274 34.47 28.37 -5.01
C GLU A 274 33.75 28.34 -3.66
N LEU A 275 34.44 27.88 -2.61
CA LEU A 275 33.92 27.89 -1.24
C LEU A 275 34.09 29.29 -0.62
N ASP A 276 33.50 30.29 -1.27
CA ASP A 276 33.53 31.68 -0.82
C ASP A 276 32.35 32.01 0.13
N VAL A 277 32.38 33.22 0.68
CA VAL A 277 31.36 33.73 1.61
C VAL A 277 29.96 33.72 0.99
N GLU A 278 29.82 33.97 -0.31
CA GLU A 278 28.53 34.00 -0.99
C GLU A 278 27.97 32.59 -1.17
N PHE A 279 28.81 31.63 -1.57
CA PHE A 279 28.45 30.23 -1.68
C PHE A 279 28.03 29.67 -0.32
N ILE A 280 28.81 29.91 0.74
CA ILE A 280 28.51 29.44 2.09
C ILE A 280 27.17 30.03 2.59
N LYS A 281 26.93 31.33 2.35
CA LYS A 281 25.63 31.95 2.66
C LYS A 281 24.47 31.34 1.88
N SER A 282 24.69 30.95 0.63
CA SER A 282 23.68 30.28 -0.20
C SER A 282 23.26 28.90 0.33
N LEU A 283 24.09 28.30 1.19
CA LEU A 283 23.82 27.03 1.89
C LEU A 283 23.13 27.22 3.24
N GLY A 284 22.81 28.46 3.63
CA GLY A 284 22.09 28.77 4.88
C GLY A 284 23.00 29.19 6.05
N VAL A 285 24.32 29.24 5.85
CA VAL A 285 25.29 29.66 6.86
C VAL A 285 25.48 31.17 6.79
N SER A 286 24.70 31.91 7.60
CA SER A 286 24.54 33.37 7.50
C SER A 286 25.82 34.19 7.70
N ASP A 287 26.80 33.70 8.46
CA ASP A 287 28.08 34.37 8.67
C ASP A 287 29.12 34.09 7.57
N GLY A 288 28.85 33.15 6.65
CA GLY A 288 29.76 32.81 5.57
C GLY A 288 31.04 32.08 5.99
N SER A 289 31.08 31.51 7.20
CA SER A 289 32.25 30.82 7.73
C SER A 289 32.36 29.37 7.22
N ILE A 290 33.54 29.02 6.70
CA ILE A 290 33.82 27.63 6.28
C ILE A 290 33.83 26.67 7.48
N ASP A 291 34.34 27.11 8.63
CA ASP A 291 34.39 26.29 9.85
C ASP A 291 32.97 25.95 10.32
N LYS A 292 32.07 26.93 10.24
CA LYS A 292 30.67 26.72 10.59
C LYS A 292 29.95 25.84 9.58
N LEU A 293 30.22 25.99 8.29
CA LEU A 293 29.69 25.08 7.27
C LEU A 293 30.13 23.64 7.51
N ARG A 294 31.39 23.41 7.89
CA ARG A 294 31.91 22.08 8.24
C ARG A 294 31.23 21.52 9.48
N GLU A 295 31.04 22.33 10.51
CA GLU A 295 30.36 21.90 11.74
C GLU A 295 28.89 21.56 11.47
N ASP A 296 28.16 22.42 10.75
CA ASP A 296 26.77 22.17 10.37
C ASP A 296 26.66 20.91 9.49
N ALA A 297 27.61 20.70 8.55
CA ALA A 297 27.67 19.48 7.74
C ALA A 297 27.89 18.24 8.63
N ARG A 298 28.83 18.29 9.58
CA ARG A 298 29.09 17.20 10.53
C ARG A 298 27.84 16.86 11.34
N GLN A 299 27.17 17.86 11.92
CA GLN A 299 25.96 17.63 12.72
C GLN A 299 24.84 17.01 11.89
N ASN A 300 24.60 17.53 10.68
CA ASN A 300 23.61 16.94 9.77
C ASN A 300 23.95 15.49 9.41
N MET A 301 25.23 15.20 9.14
CA MET A 301 25.67 13.83 8.85
C MET A 301 25.50 12.91 10.05
N LEU A 302 25.77 13.38 11.27
CA LEU A 302 25.55 12.61 12.51
C LEU A 302 24.07 12.31 12.72
N GLU A 303 23.18 13.28 12.50
CA GLU A 303 21.73 13.08 12.60
C GLU A 303 21.21 12.10 11.55
N GLU A 304 21.64 12.22 10.29
CA GLU A 304 21.28 11.28 9.24
C GLU A 304 21.82 9.87 9.52
N LEU A 305 23.05 9.77 10.02
CA LEU A 305 23.65 8.50 10.41
C LEU A 305 22.87 7.85 11.55
N ASP A 306 22.55 8.59 12.62
CA ASP A 306 21.76 8.06 13.73
C ASP A 306 20.36 7.62 13.27
N ARG A 307 19.68 8.43 12.45
CA ARG A 307 18.39 8.05 11.85
C ARG A 307 18.51 6.78 11.01
N GLY A 308 19.52 6.71 10.14
CA GLY A 308 19.79 5.58 9.27
C GLY A 308 20.08 4.30 10.05
N LEU A 309 20.96 4.36 11.04
CA LEU A 309 21.30 3.24 11.91
C LEU A 309 20.09 2.76 12.71
N LYS A 310 19.32 3.68 13.32
CA LYS A 310 18.07 3.34 14.04
C LYS A 310 17.07 2.67 13.12
N MET A 311 16.88 3.18 11.90
CA MET A 311 15.97 2.58 10.93
C MET A 311 16.45 1.20 10.47
N HIS A 312 17.75 1.04 10.21
CA HIS A 312 18.33 -0.25 9.83
C HIS A 312 18.14 -1.29 10.94
N THR A 313 18.53 -0.98 12.18
CA THR A 313 18.36 -1.88 13.33
C THR A 313 16.87 -2.16 13.57
N LYS A 314 15.99 -1.16 13.46
CA LYS A 314 14.55 -1.36 13.59
C LYS A 314 14.01 -2.36 12.57
N LEU A 315 14.38 -2.24 11.30
CA LEU A 315 13.93 -3.16 10.26
C LEU A 315 14.43 -4.59 10.52
N GLN A 316 15.69 -4.75 10.94
CA GLN A 316 16.24 -6.05 11.33
C GLN A 316 15.49 -6.67 12.52
N ILE A 317 15.17 -5.87 13.56
CA ILE A 317 14.38 -6.33 14.71
C ILE A 317 13.00 -6.82 14.26
N LEU A 318 12.31 -6.05 13.42
CA LEU A 318 10.98 -6.42 12.93
C LEU A 318 11.01 -7.70 12.08
N ASP A 319 12.05 -7.88 11.28
CA ASP A 319 12.23 -9.08 10.46
C ASP A 319 12.57 -10.31 11.32
N ALA A 320 13.47 -10.16 12.29
CA ALA A 320 13.77 -11.21 13.25
C ALA A 320 12.54 -11.59 14.08
N LEU A 321 11.74 -10.60 14.50
CA LEU A 321 10.50 -10.81 15.23
C LEU A 321 9.48 -11.62 14.40
N LEU A 322 9.33 -11.29 13.11
CA LEU A 322 8.46 -12.04 12.19
C LEU A 322 8.93 -13.49 12.01
N GLN A 323 10.23 -13.70 11.86
CA GLN A 323 10.80 -15.05 11.69
C GLN A 323 10.64 -15.90 12.94
N ALA A 324 10.82 -15.32 14.13
CA ALA A 324 10.65 -16.01 15.40
C ALA A 324 9.18 -16.30 15.73
N ASN A 325 8.22 -15.56 15.13
CA ASN A 325 6.79 -15.65 15.42
C ASN A 325 5.97 -15.81 14.13
N PRO A 326 5.98 -17.00 13.51
CA PRO A 326 5.22 -17.24 12.30
C PRO A 326 3.71 -17.17 12.58
N ILE A 327 3.07 -16.15 12.00
CA ILE A 327 1.62 -15.95 12.09
C ILE A 327 1.00 -15.83 10.70
N GLU A 328 -0.29 -16.13 10.59
CA GLU A 328 -1.08 -15.82 9.41
C GLU A 328 -1.67 -14.41 9.52
N ALA A 329 -1.73 -13.72 8.39
CA ALA A 329 -2.41 -12.44 8.30
C ALA A 329 -3.82 -12.66 7.71
N PRO A 330 -4.87 -12.12 8.34
CA PRO A 330 -6.21 -12.12 7.75
C PRO A 330 -6.20 -11.42 6.39
N GLN A 331 -6.71 -12.05 5.34
CA GLN A 331 -6.63 -11.52 3.97
C GLN A 331 -7.39 -10.20 3.84
N SER A 332 -8.45 -10.01 4.62
CA SER A 332 -9.20 -8.76 4.68
C SER A 332 -8.32 -7.59 5.12
N LEU A 333 -7.47 -7.78 6.12
CA LEU A 333 -6.51 -6.76 6.58
C LEU A 333 -5.39 -6.55 5.56
N VAL A 334 -4.91 -7.63 4.92
CA VAL A 334 -3.91 -7.54 3.85
C VAL A 334 -4.42 -6.75 2.66
N ASN A 335 -5.66 -6.99 2.24
CA ASN A 335 -6.26 -6.28 1.11
C ASN A 335 -6.46 -4.79 1.44
N GLN A 336 -6.92 -4.47 2.65
CA GLN A 336 -7.06 -3.07 3.12
C GLN A 336 -5.71 -2.33 3.12
N GLU A 337 -4.65 -2.96 3.64
CA GLU A 337 -3.32 -2.35 3.66
C GLU A 337 -2.73 -2.25 2.24
N ALA A 338 -2.97 -3.23 1.35
CA ALA A 338 -2.52 -3.16 -0.03
C ALA A 338 -3.22 -2.04 -0.83
N GLU A 339 -4.51 -1.82 -0.58
CA GLU A 339 -5.25 -0.67 -1.14
C GLU A 339 -4.73 0.66 -0.61
N HIS A 340 -4.42 0.72 0.68
CA HIS A 340 -3.82 1.91 1.30
C HIS A 340 -2.45 2.23 0.69
N LEU A 341 -1.59 1.23 0.54
CA LEU A 341 -0.28 1.35 -0.12
C LEU A 341 -0.41 1.83 -1.57
N LEU A 342 -1.34 1.25 -2.33
CA LEU A 342 -1.61 1.68 -3.70
C LEU A 342 -2.03 3.16 -3.74
N LYS A 343 -2.86 3.60 -2.81
CA LYS A 343 -3.32 5.00 -2.73
C LYS A 343 -2.15 5.94 -2.46
N LEU A 344 -1.27 5.62 -1.50
CA LEU A 344 -0.08 6.40 -1.21
C LEU A 344 0.84 6.50 -2.43
N ARG A 345 1.12 5.37 -3.10
CA ARG A 345 1.97 5.34 -4.30
C ARG A 345 1.39 6.17 -5.44
N LYS A 346 0.06 6.14 -5.65
CA LYS A 346 -0.64 6.96 -6.65
C LYS A 346 -0.62 8.46 -6.35
N GLN A 347 -0.52 8.84 -5.07
CA GLN A 347 -0.39 10.24 -4.67
C GLN A 347 1.04 10.76 -4.88
N GLU A 348 2.04 9.90 -4.68
CA GLU A 348 3.44 10.24 -4.93
C GLU A 348 3.79 10.27 -6.42
N PHE A 349 3.21 9.36 -7.21
CA PHE A 349 3.55 9.18 -8.63
C PHE A 349 2.31 8.92 -9.50
N GLU A 350 2.20 9.64 -10.63
CA GLU A 350 1.17 9.39 -11.65
C GLU A 350 1.56 8.20 -12.55
N VAL A 351 1.49 6.98 -12.00
CA VAL A 351 1.81 5.75 -12.73
C VAL A 351 0.52 4.96 -13.04
N PRO A 352 0.05 4.94 -14.31
CA PRO A 352 -1.21 4.29 -14.67
C PRO A 352 -1.24 2.76 -14.51
N SER A 353 -0.07 2.10 -14.45
CA SER A 353 0.07 0.65 -14.41
C SER A 353 0.00 0.02 -13.01
N LEU A 354 -0.09 0.83 -11.95
CA LEU A 354 -0.10 0.33 -10.57
C LEU A 354 -1.39 -0.40 -10.25
N ASN A 355 -1.27 -1.61 -9.67
CA ASN A 355 -2.40 -2.42 -9.22
C ASN A 355 -2.17 -2.94 -7.79
N VAL A 356 -3.26 -3.27 -7.09
CA VAL A 356 -3.24 -3.75 -5.68
C VAL A 356 -2.36 -4.99 -5.50
N ASN A 357 -2.35 -5.91 -6.46
CA ASN A 357 -1.62 -7.18 -6.29
C ASN A 357 -0.11 -6.96 -6.15
N MET A 358 0.44 -5.88 -6.70
CA MET A 358 1.86 -5.51 -6.54
C MET A 358 2.23 -5.18 -5.09
N PHE A 359 1.27 -4.84 -4.25
CA PHE A 359 1.49 -4.42 -2.85
C PHE A 359 1.11 -5.50 -1.84
N LYS A 360 0.61 -6.66 -2.29
CA LYS A 360 0.10 -7.70 -1.38
C LYS A 360 1.18 -8.31 -0.49
N GLU A 361 2.39 -8.50 -1.01
CA GLU A 361 3.50 -9.06 -0.23
C GLU A 361 3.94 -8.08 0.87
N GLU A 362 4.13 -6.81 0.50
CA GLU A 362 4.46 -5.74 1.45
C GLU A 362 3.35 -5.57 2.50
N ALA A 363 2.09 -5.53 2.07
CA ALA A 363 0.93 -5.44 2.95
C ALA A 363 0.86 -6.63 3.91
N THR A 364 1.12 -7.83 3.43
CA THR A 364 1.17 -9.04 4.27
C THR A 364 2.22 -8.88 5.37
N LYS A 365 3.43 -8.45 5.02
CA LYS A 365 4.51 -8.22 5.99
C LYS A 365 4.12 -7.16 7.02
N ARG A 366 3.56 -6.02 6.57
CA ARG A 366 3.11 -4.92 7.44
C ARG A 366 1.99 -5.34 8.40
N VAL A 367 0.99 -6.08 7.92
CA VAL A 367 -0.11 -6.57 8.75
C VAL A 367 0.41 -7.53 9.82
N LYS A 368 1.29 -8.47 9.46
CA LYS A 368 1.90 -9.38 10.43
C LYS A 368 2.69 -8.61 11.49
N ILE A 369 3.54 -7.68 11.08
CA ILE A 369 4.31 -6.83 12.01
C ILE A 369 3.36 -6.06 12.93
N GLY A 370 2.31 -5.43 12.38
CA GLY A 370 1.34 -4.66 13.13
C GLY A 370 0.64 -5.50 14.21
N ILE A 371 0.29 -6.74 13.91
CA ILE A 371 -0.29 -7.68 14.88
C ILE A 371 0.71 -8.00 15.99
N LEU A 372 1.94 -8.39 15.63
CA LEU A 372 2.98 -8.74 16.61
C LEU A 372 3.32 -7.56 17.54
N VAL A 373 3.47 -6.36 16.98
CA VAL A 373 3.76 -5.14 17.75
C VAL A 373 2.59 -4.76 18.66
N ASN A 374 1.33 -4.89 18.19
CA ASN A 374 0.16 -4.62 19.03
C ASN A 374 0.10 -5.59 20.22
N GLU A 375 0.41 -6.87 19.99
CA GLU A 375 0.48 -7.84 21.08
C GLU A 375 1.65 -7.56 22.04
N LEU A 376 2.81 -7.08 21.57
CA LEU A 376 3.87 -6.60 22.45
C LEU A 376 3.43 -5.41 23.32
N VAL A 377 2.73 -4.44 22.71
CA VAL A 377 2.20 -3.26 23.42
C VAL A 377 1.20 -3.68 24.49
N ARG A 378 0.30 -4.62 24.18
CA ARG A 378 -0.68 -5.18 25.13
C ARG A 378 0.00 -5.95 26.26
N ALA A 379 0.91 -6.87 25.93
CA ALA A 379 1.59 -7.72 26.91
C ALA A 379 2.45 -6.92 27.89
N ASN A 380 3.01 -5.80 27.45
CA ASN A 380 3.87 -4.93 28.27
C ASN A 380 3.17 -3.68 28.81
N ASN A 381 1.85 -3.53 28.59
CA ASN A 381 1.07 -2.35 28.99
C ASN A 381 1.71 -1.01 28.56
N ILE A 382 2.26 -0.96 27.35
CA ILE A 382 2.92 0.25 26.84
C ILE A 382 1.84 1.30 26.56
N GLN A 383 2.01 2.49 27.15
CA GLN A 383 1.16 3.65 26.92
C GLN A 383 1.95 4.75 26.21
N ILE A 384 1.30 5.47 25.32
CA ILE A 384 1.89 6.64 24.67
C ILE A 384 1.90 7.78 25.71
N SER A 385 3.08 8.32 26.01
CA SER A 385 3.19 9.55 26.80
C SER A 385 2.57 10.72 26.03
N GLN A 386 1.91 11.64 26.73
CA GLN A 386 1.40 12.87 26.10
C GLN A 386 2.48 13.94 25.88
N GLU A 387 3.69 13.69 26.39
CA GLU A 387 4.94 14.35 26.01
C GLU A 387 5.49 13.69 24.75
#